data_AF-A0A9P8DGY4-F1
#
_entry.id   AF-A0A9P8DGY4-F1
#
_cell.length_a   1.000
_cell.length_b   1.000
_cell.length_c   1.000
_cell.angle_alpha   90.00
_cell.angle_beta   90.00
_cell.angle_gamma   90.00
#
_symmetry.space_group_name_H-M   'P 1'
#
loop_
_entity.id
_entity.type
_entity.pdbx_description
1 polymer ?
#
loop_
_entity_poly.entity_id
_entity_poly.type
_entity_poly.pdbx_seq_one_letter_code
_entity_poly.pdbx_strand_id
1 'polypeptide(L)'
;MKFTIITLSLITLATAAPVADPGGEISYGALRHDNVPCSVRGASAANCHPGAEANPYNRGCSAIEKCRGDVGNNTKFLIRNIV
;
A
#
# COMPACT_ATOMS: atom_id res chain seq x y z
N MET A 1 14.83 47.68 -16.86
CA MET A 1 15.89 46.71 -16.51
C MET A 1 15.65 45.98 -15.19
N LYS A 2 15.26 46.64 -14.09
CA LYS A 2 14.89 45.94 -12.83
C LYS A 2 13.58 45.15 -12.93
N PHE A 3 12.56 45.72 -13.59
CA PHE A 3 11.25 45.08 -13.76
C PHE A 3 11.31 43.75 -14.52
N THR A 4 12.19 43.64 -15.53
CA THR A 4 12.38 42.42 -16.32
C THR A 4 13.04 41.29 -15.53
N ILE A 5 13.89 41.63 -14.54
CA ILE A 5 14.53 40.64 -13.65
C ILE A 5 13.50 40.06 -12.68
N ILE A 6 12.62 40.91 -12.13
CA ILE A 6 11.55 40.51 -11.19
C ILE A 6 10.54 39.57 -11.89
N THR A 7 10.18 39.87 -13.14
CA THR A 7 9.28 38.99 -13.91
C THR A 7 9.92 37.63 -14.23
N LEU A 8 11.21 37.60 -14.57
CA LEU A 8 11.95 36.36 -14.83
C LEU A 8 12.05 35.47 -13.59
N SER A 9 12.25 36.05 -12.39
CA SER A 9 12.32 35.30 -11.14
C SER A 9 10.98 34.75 -10.66
N LEU A 10 9.85 35.39 -11.01
CA LEU A 10 8.53 34.89 -10.64
C LEU A 10 8.07 33.74 -11.54
N ILE A 11 8.44 33.78 -12.83
CA ILE A 11 8.08 32.74 -13.80
C ILE A 11 8.80 31.41 -13.49
N THR A 12 10.00 31.43 -12.92
CA THR A 12 10.74 30.22 -12.55
C THR A 12 10.24 29.52 -11.29
N LEU A 13 9.47 30.17 -10.41
CA LEU A 13 8.89 29.53 -9.22
C LEU A 13 7.59 28.75 -9.52
N ALA A 14 6.89 29.06 -10.63
CA ALA A 14 5.61 28.43 -10.94
C ALA A 14 5.73 27.03 -11.57
N THR A 15 6.91 26.62 -12.04
CA THR A 15 7.12 25.34 -12.74
C THR A 15 7.63 24.20 -11.85
N ALA A 16 7.76 24.42 -10.54
CA ALA A 16 8.26 23.41 -9.59
C ALA A 16 7.17 22.75 -8.73
N ALA A 17 5.89 22.97 -9.02
CA ALA A 17 4.82 22.28 -8.30
C ALA A 17 4.74 20.80 -8.74
N PRO A 18 4.83 19.82 -7.82
CA PRO A 18 4.54 18.44 -8.15
C PRO A 18 3.08 18.35 -8.55
N VAL A 19 2.81 17.79 -9.73
CA VAL A 19 1.45 17.46 -10.18
C VAL A 19 0.90 16.46 -9.17
N ALA A 20 -0.11 16.88 -8.39
CA ALA A 20 -0.88 15.94 -7.60
C ALA A 20 -1.56 14.98 -8.57
N ASP A 21 -1.17 13.72 -8.55
CA ASP A 21 -1.79 12.66 -9.34
C ASP A 21 -3.25 12.53 -8.86
N PRO A 22 -4.26 12.92 -9.66
CA PRO A 22 -5.65 12.83 -9.26
C PRO A 22 -6.08 11.36 -9.35
N GLY A 23 -5.65 10.59 -8.35
CA GLY A 23 -6.04 9.25 -7.91
C GLY A 23 -6.84 8.35 -8.86
N GLY A 24 -6.34 7.13 -9.05
CA GLY A 24 -7.01 6.05 -9.78
C GLY A 24 -8.41 5.69 -9.26
N GLU A 25 -9.20 5.03 -10.12
CA GLU A 25 -10.60 4.75 -9.84
C GLU A 25 -10.79 3.69 -8.75
N ILE A 26 -11.71 3.96 -7.83
CA ILE A 26 -12.17 2.97 -6.86
C ILE A 26 -13.21 2.09 -7.56
N SER A 27 -12.95 0.79 -7.62
CA SER A 27 -13.91 -0.19 -8.16
C SER A 27 -15.21 -0.19 -7.33
N TYR A 28 -16.37 -0.30 -7.97
CA TYR A 28 -17.67 -0.44 -7.28
C TYR A 28 -17.72 -1.60 -6.27
N GLY A 29 -16.89 -2.63 -6.48
CA GLY A 29 -16.71 -3.71 -5.52
C GLY A 29 -16.14 -3.21 -4.19
N ALA A 30 -15.21 -2.26 -4.21
CA ALA A 30 -14.58 -1.71 -3.01
C ALA A 30 -15.52 -0.78 -2.21
N LEU A 31 -16.62 -0.30 -2.80
CA LEU A 31 -17.66 0.45 -2.08
C LEU A 31 -18.57 -0.48 -1.24
N ARG A 32 -18.50 -1.79 -1.43
CA ARG A 32 -19.28 -2.77 -0.67
C ARG A 32 -18.44 -3.31 0.49
N HIS A 33 -18.98 -3.21 1.70
CA HIS A 33 -18.31 -3.59 2.95
C HIS A 33 -17.74 -5.03 2.91
N ASP A 34 -18.49 -5.98 2.37
CA ASP A 34 -18.14 -7.41 2.42
C ASP A 34 -17.59 -7.95 1.08
N ASN A 35 -17.14 -7.08 0.18
CA ASN A 35 -16.56 -7.55 -1.07
C ASN A 35 -15.14 -8.08 -0.84
N VAL A 36 -14.98 -9.39 -1.00
CA VAL A 36 -13.66 -10.04 -0.96
C VAL A 36 -13.21 -10.32 -2.39
N PRO A 37 -12.04 -9.83 -2.83
CA PRO A 37 -11.55 -10.03 -4.20
C PRO A 37 -11.30 -11.49 -4.61
N CYS A 38 -11.18 -12.39 -3.63
CA CYS A 38 -11.01 -13.82 -3.85
C CYS A 38 -11.70 -14.60 -2.73
N SER A 39 -12.58 -15.55 -3.09
CA SER A 39 -13.26 -16.42 -2.12
C SER A 39 -12.41 -17.61 -1.67
N VAL A 40 -11.28 -17.86 -2.33
CA VAL A 40 -10.33 -18.93 -1.97
C VAL A 40 -9.48 -18.48 -0.79
N ARG A 41 -9.67 -19.11 0.36
CA ARG A 41 -8.87 -18.83 1.56
C ARG A 41 -7.40 -19.12 1.30
N GLY A 42 -6.53 -18.19 1.71
CA GLY A 42 -5.07 -18.31 1.56
C GLY A 42 -4.55 -17.85 0.20
N ALA A 43 -5.39 -17.69 -0.82
CA ALA A 43 -4.96 -17.14 -2.10
C ALA A 43 -4.86 -15.61 -2.05
N SER A 44 -3.91 -15.04 -2.79
CA SER A 44 -3.83 -13.59 -2.97
C SER A 44 -4.89 -13.12 -3.96
N ALA A 45 -5.33 -11.86 -3.85
CA ALA A 45 -6.29 -11.27 -4.79
C ALA A 45 -5.79 -11.30 -6.25
N ALA A 46 -4.48 -11.27 -6.46
CA ALA A 46 -3.87 -11.33 -7.80
C ALA A 46 -3.77 -12.76 -8.36
N ASN A 47 -3.70 -13.78 -7.50
CA ASN A 47 -3.51 -15.19 -7.89
C ASN A 47 -4.65 -16.06 -7.32
N CYS A 48 -5.90 -15.74 -7.66
CA CYS A 48 -7.07 -16.41 -7.08
C CYS A 48 -7.38 -17.76 -7.76
N HIS A 49 -6.70 -18.83 -7.35
CA HIS A 49 -7.02 -20.20 -7.78
C HIS A 49 -6.80 -21.22 -6.64
N PRO A 50 -7.44 -22.41 -6.70
CA PRO A 50 -7.16 -23.48 -5.76
C PRO A 50 -5.66 -23.85 -5.78
N GLY A 51 -5.06 -24.00 -4.59
CA GLY A 51 -3.62 -24.28 -4.44
C GLY A 51 -2.70 -23.09 -4.72
N ALA A 52 -3.23 -21.87 -4.90
CA ALA A 52 -2.40 -20.66 -4.96
C ALA A 52 -1.64 -20.46 -3.64
N GLU A 53 -0.38 -20.06 -3.74
CA GLU A 53 0.45 -19.79 -2.58
C GLU A 53 -0.05 -18.54 -1.84
N ALA A 54 -0.17 -18.66 -0.52
CA ALA A 54 -0.35 -17.50 0.33
C ALA A 54 0.91 -16.64 0.26
N ASN A 55 0.76 -15.35 0.00
CA ASN A 55 1.85 -14.38 0.11
C ASN A 55 1.72 -13.57 1.41
N PRO A 56 1.99 -14.18 2.59
CA PRO A 56 2.01 -13.45 3.84
C PRO A 56 3.23 -12.53 3.85
N TYR A 57 2.99 -11.22 3.94
CA TYR A 57 4.08 -10.28 4.21
C TYR A 57 4.59 -10.49 5.62
N ASN A 58 5.92 -10.55 5.77
CA ASN A 58 6.53 -10.56 7.10
C ASN A 58 6.39 -9.17 7.73
N ARG A 59 5.25 -8.89 8.36
CA ARG A 59 5.13 -7.70 9.22
C ARG A 59 5.95 -7.97 10.48
N GLY A 60 7.11 -7.32 10.58
CA GLY A 60 7.86 -7.28 11.82
C GLY A 60 7.02 -6.62 12.91
N CYS A 61 7.09 -7.12 14.12
CA CYS A 61 6.51 -6.41 15.24
C CYS A 61 7.40 -5.23 15.61
N SER A 62 6.90 -3.99 15.50
CA SER A 62 7.60 -2.83 16.06
C SER A 62 7.32 -2.70 17.56
N ALA A 63 8.25 -2.08 18.29
CA ALA A 63 8.07 -1.78 19.72
C ALA A 63 6.81 -0.94 20.02
N ILE A 64 6.32 -0.19 19.02
CA ILE A 64 5.11 0.64 19.11
C ILE A 64 3.85 -0.24 19.06
N GLU A 65 3.84 -1.28 18.23
CA GLU A 65 2.71 -2.20 18.04
C GLU A 65 2.52 -3.18 19.21
N LYS A 66 3.50 -3.27 20.14
CA LYS A 66 3.46 -4.06 21.39
C LYS A 66 2.96 -5.50 21.17
N CYS A 67 3.59 -6.26 20.29
CA CYS A 67 3.18 -7.65 20.06
C CYS A 67 3.62 -8.56 21.20
N ARG A 68 2.77 -9.55 21.50
CA ARG A 68 2.99 -10.55 22.54
C ARG A 68 3.82 -11.71 21.98
N GLY A 69 5.10 -11.47 21.66
CA GLY A 69 6.02 -12.49 21.14
C GLY A 69 7.33 -11.91 20.60
N ASP A 70 8.40 -12.72 20.63
CA ASP A 70 9.78 -12.30 20.31
C ASP A 70 9.92 -11.67 18.92
N VAL A 71 10.62 -10.53 18.87
CA VAL A 71 10.85 -9.64 17.71
C VAL A 71 11.58 -10.32 16.52
N GLY A 72 11.84 -11.63 16.57
CA GLY A 72 12.64 -12.37 15.58
C GLY A 72 11.97 -13.58 14.92
N ASN A 73 10.74 -13.97 15.25
CA ASN A 73 10.15 -15.25 14.78
C ASN A 73 8.71 -15.16 14.24
N ASN A 74 8.33 -14.01 13.67
CA ASN A 74 7.00 -13.78 13.08
C ASN A 74 6.73 -14.58 11.79
N THR A 75 7.74 -15.19 11.17
CA THR A 75 7.59 -16.03 9.97
C THR A 75 6.98 -17.41 10.25
N LYS A 76 7.21 -17.98 11.46
CA LYS A 76 6.72 -19.33 11.79
C LYS A 76 5.25 -19.36 12.21
N PHE A 77 4.73 -18.25 12.74
CA PHE A 77 3.34 -18.18 13.23
C PHE A 77 2.34 -17.99 12.08
N LEU A 78 2.72 -17.31 11.00
CA LEU A 78 1.87 -17.08 9.84
C LEU A 78 1.76 -18.32 8.94
N ILE A 79 2.83 -19.08 8.71
CA ILE A 79 2.77 -20.25 7.83
C ILE A 79 2.08 -21.45 8.50
N ARG A 80 2.20 -21.62 9.83
CA ARG A 80 1.66 -22.79 10.54
C ARG A 80 0.20 -22.66 11.02
N ASN A 81 -0.41 -21.48 10.97
CA ASN A 81 -1.81 -21.25 11.36
C ASN A 81 -2.75 -20.97 10.17
N ILE A 82 -2.29 -21.21 8.93
CA ILE A 82 -3.09 -21.05 7.69
C ILE A 82 -3.57 -22.43 7.16
N VAL A 83 -3.53 -23.48 7.99
CA VAL A 83 -4.28 -24.74 7.76
C VAL A 83 -5.34 -24.88 8.83
#